data_AF-A0A392NXG2-F1
#
_entry.id   AF-A0A392NXG2-F1
#
_cell.length_a   1.000
_cell.length_b   1.000
_cell.length_c   1.000
_cell.angle_alpha   90.00
_cell.angle_beta   90.00
_cell.angle_gamma   90.00
#
_symmetry.space_group_name_H-M   'P 1'
#
loop_
_entity.id
_entity.type
_entity.pdbx_description
1 polymer ?
#
loop_
_entity_poly.entity_id
_entity_poly.type
_entity_poly.pdbx_seq_one_letter_code
_entity_poly.pdbx_strand_id
1 'polypeptide(L)'
;GLDPRCTANLFLDAECVGENEINNEVCFMLKLQTEQHTLQAQSTSNTEIIMHTIMGYFSQRTGLLVKFEDTKLLRMKPVKGKDSVFWETHIESTIEDYRCVGGINIAHGGRTVSTLYRYGGSHNHKQMIEEIWSIEEVDFNIFGLSMDCFLPPSDHEKEHDGAEQTVAMS
;
A
#
# COMPACT_ATOMS: atom_id res chain seq x y z
N GLY A 1 -0.41 3.07 15.31
CA GLY A 1 1.04 3.16 15.04
C GLY A 1 1.45 2.02 14.15
N LEU A 2 2.50 2.20 13.36
CA LEU A 2 3.11 1.09 12.62
C LEU A 2 3.67 0.07 13.62
N ASP A 3 3.19 -1.17 13.58
CA ASP A 3 3.73 -2.24 14.43
C ASP A 3 5.15 -2.60 13.94
N PRO A 4 6.18 -2.43 14.77
CA PRO A 4 7.56 -2.65 14.34
C PRO A 4 7.85 -4.09 13.95
N ARG A 5 7.09 -5.08 14.48
CA ARG A 5 7.24 -6.48 14.08
C ARG A 5 6.68 -6.71 12.68
N CYS A 6 5.49 -6.20 12.37
CA CYS A 6 4.96 -6.22 11.01
C CYS A 6 5.91 -5.54 10.01
N THR A 7 6.48 -4.38 10.35
CA THR A 7 7.47 -3.71 9.51
C THR A 7 8.72 -4.58 9.31
N ALA A 8 9.30 -5.14 10.38
CA ALA A 8 10.46 -6.00 10.26
C ALA A 8 10.17 -7.26 9.41
N ASN A 9 9.00 -7.87 9.60
CA ASN A 9 8.57 -9.03 8.83
C ASN A 9 8.36 -8.71 7.34
N LEU A 10 7.84 -7.53 7.03
CA LEU A 10 7.67 -7.08 5.65
C LEU A 10 9.01 -7.07 4.91
N PHE A 11 10.07 -6.58 5.56
CA PHE A 11 11.41 -6.44 4.98
C PHE A 11 12.35 -7.62 5.25
N LEU A 12 11.83 -8.77 5.71
CA LEU A 12 12.65 -9.94 6.06
C LEU A 12 13.52 -10.42 4.88
N ASP A 13 12.92 -10.48 3.70
CA ASP A 13 13.55 -10.95 2.46
C ASP A 13 13.93 -9.78 1.52
N ALA A 14 14.07 -8.58 2.07
CA ALA A 14 14.41 -7.40 1.29
C ALA A 14 15.87 -7.39 0.84
N GLU A 15 16.11 -6.84 -0.35
CA GLU A 15 17.45 -6.57 -0.85
C GLU A 15 17.93 -5.21 -0.32
N CYS A 16 19.11 -5.16 0.29
CA CYS A 16 19.76 -3.88 0.57
C CYS A 16 20.36 -3.31 -0.72
N VAL A 17 19.79 -2.21 -1.21
CA VAL A 17 20.15 -1.60 -2.50
C VAL A 17 21.03 -0.36 -2.37
N GLY A 18 21.38 0.03 -1.15
CA GLY A 18 22.32 1.12 -0.90
C GLY A 18 22.03 1.88 0.39
N GLU A 19 22.56 3.10 0.43
CA GLU A 19 22.44 4.02 1.55
C GLU A 19 21.99 5.39 1.04
N ASN A 20 21.21 6.10 1.84
CA ASN A 20 20.72 7.44 1.53
C ASN A 20 20.66 8.30 2.80
N GLU A 21 20.80 9.60 2.67
CA GLU A 21 20.60 10.55 3.77
C GLU A 21 19.19 11.15 3.66
N ILE A 22 18.37 10.94 4.69
CA ILE A 22 17.00 11.44 4.77
C ILE A 22 16.85 12.22 6.06
N ASN A 23 16.45 13.49 5.97
CA ASN A 23 16.26 14.36 7.14
C ASN A 23 17.48 14.37 8.09
N ASN A 24 18.68 14.40 7.52
CA ASN A 24 19.97 14.35 8.21
C ASN A 24 20.25 13.02 8.96
N GLU A 25 19.54 11.95 8.61
CA GLU A 25 19.80 10.59 9.07
C GLU A 25 20.31 9.72 7.93
N VAL A 26 21.45 9.06 8.16
CA VAL A 26 21.99 8.06 7.23
C VAL A 26 21.15 6.78 7.38
N CYS A 27 20.58 6.32 6.27
CA CYS A 27 19.65 5.21 6.22
C CYS A 27 20.12 4.09 5.27
N PHE A 28 19.92 2.83 5.64
CA PHE A 28 19.92 1.71 4.70
C PHE A 28 18.66 1.74 3.85
N MET A 29 18.80 1.49 2.55
CA MET A 29 17.70 1.36 1.60
C MET A 29 17.41 -0.12 1.37
N LEU A 30 16.27 -0.59 1.89
CA LEU A 30 15.79 -1.95 1.68
C LEU A 30 14.68 -1.95 0.64
N LYS A 31 14.83 -2.79 -0.38
CA LYS A 31 13.89 -2.93 -1.49
C LYS A 31 13.22 -4.30 -1.46
N LEU A 32 11.91 -4.31 -1.63
CA LEU A 32 11.12 -5.49 -1.91
C LEU A 32 10.48 -5.33 -3.28
N GLN A 33 10.51 -6.40 -4.06
CA GLN A 33 9.78 -6.48 -5.31
C GLN A 33 8.86 -7.68 -5.26
N THR A 34 7.57 -7.44 -5.47
CA THR A 34 6.58 -8.51 -5.43
C THR A 34 6.83 -9.48 -6.58
N GLU A 35 6.82 -10.78 -6.27
CA GLU A 35 7.07 -11.82 -7.25
C GLU A 35 6.03 -11.85 -8.37
N GLN A 36 6.47 -12.19 -9.59
CA GLN A 36 5.62 -12.18 -10.77
C GLN A 36 4.37 -13.07 -10.63
N HIS A 37 4.50 -14.22 -9.97
CA HIS A 37 3.37 -15.14 -9.78
C HIS A 37 2.29 -14.53 -8.88
N THR A 38 2.69 -13.80 -7.83
CA THR A 38 1.81 -13.05 -6.94
C THR A 38 1.12 -11.90 -7.68
N LEU A 39 1.86 -11.15 -8.50
CA LEU A 39 1.30 -10.09 -9.35
C LEU A 39 0.25 -10.63 -10.34
N GLN A 40 0.52 -11.78 -10.94
CA GLN A 40 -0.40 -12.47 -11.84
C GLN A 40 -1.66 -12.95 -11.12
N ALA A 41 -1.51 -13.54 -9.92
CA ALA A 41 -2.65 -14.00 -9.11
C ALA A 41 -3.59 -12.86 -8.69
N GLN A 42 -3.06 -11.64 -8.51
CA GLN A 42 -3.83 -10.44 -8.21
C GLN A 42 -4.36 -9.70 -9.45
N SER A 43 -3.94 -10.10 -10.65
CA SER A 43 -4.41 -9.52 -11.91
C SER A 43 -5.81 -10.03 -12.26
N THR A 44 -6.57 -9.25 -13.03
CA THR A 44 -7.93 -9.61 -13.45
C THR A 44 -8.02 -9.79 -14.97
N SER A 45 -9.22 -10.10 -15.47
CA SER A 45 -9.47 -10.14 -16.91
C SER A 45 -9.15 -8.81 -17.59
N ASN A 46 -9.39 -7.67 -16.91
CA ASN A 46 -9.27 -6.33 -17.49
C ASN A 46 -8.01 -5.55 -17.04
N THR A 47 -7.33 -6.04 -16.00
CA THR A 47 -6.18 -5.34 -15.39
C THR A 47 -5.03 -6.29 -15.17
N GLU A 48 -3.82 -5.83 -15.46
CA GLU A 48 -2.57 -6.54 -15.21
C GLU A 48 -1.69 -5.71 -14.30
N ILE A 49 -1.22 -6.29 -13.20
CA ILE A 49 -0.24 -5.62 -12.33
C ILE A 49 1.14 -5.94 -12.89
N ILE A 50 1.83 -4.90 -13.37
CA ILE A 50 3.13 -5.02 -14.03
C ILE A 50 4.24 -5.08 -12.99
N MET A 51 4.13 -4.25 -11.96
CA MET A 51 5.18 -4.08 -10.96
C MET A 51 4.55 -3.63 -9.65
N HIS A 52 5.06 -4.16 -8.56
CA HIS A 52 4.84 -3.63 -7.23
C HIS A 52 6.17 -3.67 -6.48
N THR A 53 6.63 -2.51 -6.06
CA THR A 53 7.91 -2.32 -5.40
C THR A 53 7.68 -1.53 -4.13
N ILE A 54 8.27 -2.01 -3.03
CA ILE A 54 8.25 -1.34 -1.74
C ILE A 54 9.69 -0.98 -1.36
N MET A 55 9.90 0.23 -0.85
CA MET A 55 11.17 0.69 -0.32
C MET A 55 11.01 1.08 1.15
N GLY A 56 11.94 0.64 1.98
CA GLY A 56 12.05 1.03 3.37
C GLY A 56 13.40 1.66 3.63
N TYR A 57 13.40 2.81 4.28
CA TYR A 57 14.62 3.53 4.63
C TYR A 57 14.79 3.48 6.14
N PHE A 58 15.78 2.71 6.60
CA PHE A 58 16.00 2.44 8.01
C PHE A 58 17.24 3.16 8.51
N SER A 59 17.10 3.99 9.55
CA SER A 59 18.24 4.69 10.15
C SER A 59 19.32 3.69 10.55
N GLN A 60 20.56 3.90 10.11
CA GLN A 60 21.68 3.05 10.50
C GLN A 60 21.97 3.15 12.00
N ARG A 61 21.62 4.29 12.60
CA ARG A 61 21.87 4.58 14.02
C ARG A 61 20.87 3.89 14.94
N THR A 62 19.58 3.86 14.57
CA THR A 62 18.51 3.37 15.45
C THR A 62 17.83 2.10 14.95
N GLY A 63 17.99 1.74 13.68
CA GLY A 63 17.26 0.67 13.02
C GLY A 63 15.78 0.98 12.77
N LEU A 64 15.32 2.21 13.07
CA LEU A 64 13.92 2.60 12.89
C LEU A 64 13.66 3.04 11.45
N LEU A 65 12.44 2.76 10.96
CA LEU A 65 11.99 3.20 9.65
C LEU A 65 11.79 4.73 9.65
N VAL A 66 12.50 5.43 8.79
CA VAL A 66 12.44 6.90 8.61
C VAL A 66 11.53 7.28 7.45
N LYS A 67 11.55 6.48 6.39
CA LYS A 67 10.73 6.69 5.19
C LYS A 67 10.28 5.36 4.61
N PHE A 68 9.08 5.35 4.04
CA PHE A 68 8.49 4.22 3.33
C PHE A 68 8.00 4.68 1.97
N GLU A 69 8.22 3.88 0.94
CA GLU A 69 7.63 4.09 -0.38
C GLU A 69 6.96 2.81 -0.88
N ASP A 70 5.79 2.94 -1.50
CA ASP A 70 5.10 1.85 -2.20
C ASP A 70 4.74 2.34 -3.60
N THR A 71 5.22 1.64 -4.63
CA THR A 71 4.90 1.91 -6.02
C THR A 71 4.24 0.70 -6.66
N LYS A 72 3.01 0.87 -7.16
CA LYS A 72 2.26 -0.15 -7.89
C LYS A 72 1.88 0.36 -9.28
N LEU A 73 2.37 -0.33 -10.30
CA LEU A 73 2.06 -0.07 -11.71
C LEU A 73 1.13 -1.14 -12.25
N LEU A 74 0.03 -0.69 -12.85
CA LEU A 74 -0.93 -1.55 -13.54
C LEU A 74 -1.16 -1.09 -14.97
N ARG A 75 -1.47 -2.06 -15.83
CA ARG A 75 -1.92 -1.86 -17.20
C ARG A 75 -3.37 -2.30 -17.33
N MET A 76 -4.18 -1.42 -17.88
CA MET A 76 -5.53 -1.74 -18.33
C MET A 76 -5.45 -2.43 -19.68
N LYS A 77 -6.05 -3.61 -19.80
CA LYS A 77 -6.12 -4.31 -21.09
C LYS A 77 -7.12 -3.59 -22.00
N PRO A 78 -6.77 -3.37 -23.28
CA PRO A 78 -7.64 -2.63 -24.18
C PRO A 78 -8.94 -3.41 -24.45
N VAL A 79 -10.08 -2.75 -24.28
CA VAL A 79 -11.40 -3.33 -24.60
C VAL A 79 -11.63 -3.37 -26.12
N LYS A 80 -11.21 -2.31 -26.83
CA LYS A 80 -11.15 -2.19 -28.30
C LYS A 80 -10.04 -1.19 -28.67
N GLY A 81 -9.13 -1.53 -29.59
CA GLY A 81 -8.01 -0.68 -30.00
C GLY A 81 -6.64 -1.22 -29.58
N LYS A 82 -5.55 -0.50 -29.93
CA LYS A 82 -4.15 -0.92 -29.67
C LYS A 82 -3.49 -0.23 -28.47
N ASP A 83 -4.05 0.87 -27.97
CA ASP A 83 -3.38 1.67 -26.95
C ASP A 83 -3.71 1.16 -25.54
N SER A 84 -2.65 0.84 -24.80
CA SER A 84 -2.76 0.49 -23.38
C SER A 84 -2.79 1.75 -22.52
N VAL A 85 -3.59 1.71 -21.45
CA VAL A 85 -3.61 2.74 -20.42
C VAL A 85 -2.92 2.18 -19.18
N PHE A 86 -2.01 2.97 -18.61
CA PHE A 86 -1.28 2.62 -17.40
C PHE A 86 -1.75 3.48 -16.25
N TRP A 87 -1.79 2.88 -15.07
CA TRP A 87 -1.96 3.60 -13.82
C TRP A 87 -0.82 3.25 -12.88
N GLU A 88 -0.25 4.26 -12.25
CA GLU A 88 0.79 4.10 -11.25
C GLU A 88 0.34 4.79 -9.98
N THR A 89 0.29 4.02 -8.89
CA THR A 89 0.13 4.58 -7.55
C THR A 89 1.50 4.62 -6.91
N HIS A 90 1.91 5.79 -6.45
CA HIS A 90 3.14 6.00 -5.70
C HIS A 90 2.78 6.63 -4.36
N ILE A 91 3.04 5.92 -3.28
CA ILE A 91 2.83 6.37 -1.90
C ILE A 91 4.20 6.58 -1.26
N GLU A 92 4.36 7.70 -0.59
CA GLU A 92 5.55 8.08 0.16
C GLU A 92 5.14 8.48 1.57
N SER A 93 5.71 7.87 2.60
CA SER A 93 5.45 8.22 4.01
C SER A 93 6.76 8.54 4.74
N THR A 94 6.86 9.72 5.33
CA THR A 94 7.88 10.01 6.36
C THR A 94 7.34 9.64 7.73
N ILE A 95 8.18 9.01 8.54
CA ILE A 95 7.80 8.44 9.83
C ILE A 95 8.58 9.17 10.93
N GLU A 96 7.84 9.74 11.87
CA GLU A 96 8.36 10.71 12.83
C GLU A 96 7.82 10.45 14.25
N ASP A 97 8.33 11.21 15.21
CA ASP A 97 7.90 11.18 16.62
C ASP A 97 7.88 9.76 17.21
N TYR A 98 9.00 9.05 17.10
CA TYR A 98 9.16 7.77 17.77
C TYR A 98 9.21 7.95 19.27
N ARG A 99 8.28 7.31 19.98
CA ARG A 99 8.22 7.28 21.44
C ARG A 99 8.32 5.85 21.95
N CYS A 100 8.99 5.67 23.07
CA CYS A 100 9.10 4.37 23.72
C CYS A 100 7.83 4.09 24.54
N VAL A 101 7.04 3.13 24.11
CA VAL A 101 5.83 2.66 24.78
C VAL A 101 6.05 1.19 25.12
N GLY A 102 6.01 0.84 26.42
CA GLY A 102 6.23 -0.55 26.85
C GLY A 102 7.58 -1.16 26.44
N GLY A 103 8.63 -0.35 26.27
CA GLY A 103 9.95 -0.80 25.80
C GLY A 103 10.08 -0.92 24.28
N ILE A 104 9.05 -0.56 23.52
CA ILE A 104 9.01 -0.63 22.06
C ILE A 104 8.92 0.80 21.51
N ASN A 105 9.77 1.13 20.54
CA ASN A 105 9.70 2.42 19.85
C ASN A 105 8.58 2.40 18.80
N ILE A 106 7.59 3.27 18.96
CA ILE A 106 6.45 3.40 18.06
C ILE A 106 6.38 4.82 17.53
N ALA A 107 6.19 4.96 16.21
CA ALA A 107 5.96 6.25 15.57
C ALA A 107 4.60 6.82 15.96
N HIS A 108 4.59 8.07 16.42
CA HIS A 108 3.39 8.81 16.80
C HIS A 108 3.05 9.93 15.81
N GLY A 109 3.80 10.07 14.73
CA GLY A 109 3.45 11.01 13.68
C GLY A 109 4.13 10.71 12.37
N GLY A 110 3.66 11.39 11.33
CA GLY A 110 4.27 11.33 10.03
C GLY A 110 3.45 12.07 8.98
N ARG A 111 3.95 11.99 7.75
CA ARG A 111 3.34 12.61 6.59
C ARG A 111 3.34 11.62 5.45
N THR A 112 2.17 11.40 4.85
CA THR A 112 1.98 10.50 3.73
C THR A 112 1.51 11.30 2.52
N VAL A 113 2.18 11.10 1.39
CA VAL A 113 1.79 11.62 0.07
C VAL A 113 1.44 10.44 -0.81
N SER A 114 0.21 10.41 -1.31
CA SER A 114 -0.24 9.43 -2.30
C SER A 114 -0.45 10.11 -3.64
N THR A 115 0.24 9.62 -4.67
CA THR A 115 0.15 10.15 -6.03
C THR A 115 -0.38 9.07 -6.97
N LEU A 116 -1.41 9.41 -7.75
CA LEU A 116 -1.97 8.57 -8.79
C LEU A 116 -1.64 9.17 -10.15
N TYR A 117 -0.84 8.46 -10.93
CA TYR A 117 -0.56 8.79 -12.33
C TYR A 117 -1.41 7.92 -13.24
N ARG A 118 -1.91 8.52 -14.32
CA ARG A 118 -2.49 7.83 -15.47
C ARG A 118 -1.74 8.28 -16.71
N TYR A 119 -1.25 7.35 -17.50
CA TYR A 119 -0.59 7.66 -18.77
C TYR A 119 -0.89 6.65 -19.86
N GLY A 120 -0.71 7.06 -21.11
CA GLY A 120 -1.08 6.28 -22.29
C GLY A 120 -2.53 6.51 -22.76
N GLY A 121 -2.80 6.07 -23.98
CA GLY A 121 -4.01 6.47 -24.72
C GLY A 121 -3.97 7.96 -25.08
N SER A 122 -5.09 8.65 -24.92
CA SER A 122 -5.25 10.03 -25.40
C SER A 122 -4.82 11.14 -24.42
N HIS A 123 -4.76 10.85 -23.11
CA HIS A 123 -4.51 11.88 -22.09
C HIS A 123 -3.72 11.33 -20.90
N ASN A 124 -2.82 12.16 -20.36
CA ASN A 124 -2.13 11.89 -19.10
C ASN A 124 -2.81 12.67 -17.97
N HIS A 125 -2.87 12.08 -16.78
CA HIS A 125 -3.47 12.68 -15.59
C HIS A 125 -2.62 12.40 -14.36
N LYS A 126 -2.63 13.35 -13.41
CA LYS A 126 -1.94 13.22 -12.12
C LYS A 126 -2.86 13.74 -11.02
N GLN A 127 -3.05 12.94 -9.98
CA GLN A 127 -3.71 13.35 -8.74
C GLN A 127 -2.78 13.10 -7.57
N MET A 128 -2.86 13.95 -6.56
CA MET A 128 -2.05 13.85 -5.35
C MET A 128 -2.94 14.15 -4.16
N ILE A 129 -2.78 13.35 -3.11
CA ILE A 129 -3.39 13.54 -1.79
C ILE A 129 -2.26 13.55 -0.78
N GLU A 130 -2.34 14.45 0.20
CA GLU A 130 -1.39 14.56 1.30
C GLU A 130 -2.14 14.43 2.62
N GLU A 131 -1.58 13.62 3.51
CA GLU A 131 -2.06 13.38 4.86
C GLU A 131 -0.93 13.64 5.85
N ILE A 132 -1.20 14.42 6.89
CA ILE A 132 -0.35 14.51 8.07
C ILE A 132 -1.11 13.80 9.19
N TRP A 133 -0.49 12.80 9.79
CA TRP A 133 -1.11 11.98 10.80
C TRP A 133 -0.33 12.08 12.12
N SER A 134 -1.07 11.99 13.21
CA SER A 134 -0.54 11.92 14.57
C SER A 134 -1.31 10.88 15.37
N ILE A 135 -0.65 10.29 16.36
CA ILE A 135 -1.21 9.32 17.29
C ILE A 135 -0.98 9.86 18.68
N GLU A 136 -2.05 10.03 19.44
CA GLU A 136 -1.96 10.58 20.79
C GLU A 136 -1.60 9.50 21.82
N GLU A 137 -2.28 8.36 21.75
CA GLU A 137 -2.16 7.28 22.73
C GLU A 137 -1.95 5.93 22.04
N VAL A 138 -1.08 5.11 22.63
CA VAL A 138 -0.81 3.74 22.20
C VAL A 138 -0.76 2.87 23.44
N ASP A 139 -1.56 1.81 23.43
CA ASP A 139 -1.59 0.80 24.49
C ASP A 139 -1.50 -0.61 23.90
N PHE A 140 -0.96 -1.52 24.71
CA PHE A 140 -0.86 -2.94 24.36
C PHE A 140 -1.79 -3.77 25.22
N ASN A 141 -2.28 -4.89 24.66
CA ASN A 141 -3.08 -5.88 25.38
C ASN A 141 -4.30 -5.25 26.08
N ILE A 142 -4.99 -4.35 25.37
CA ILE A 142 -6.15 -3.61 25.90
C ILE A 142 -7.22 -4.62 26.33
N PHE A 143 -7.58 -4.58 27.62
CA PHE A 143 -8.60 -5.44 28.18
C PHE A 143 -9.97 -5.12 27.56
N GLY A 144 -10.70 -6.17 27.17
CA GLY A 144 -12.04 -6.03 26.57
C GLY A 144 -12.07 -5.91 25.04
N LEU A 145 -10.91 -5.87 24.36
CA LEU A 145 -10.87 -6.10 22.92
C LEU A 145 -11.04 -7.60 22.63
N SER A 146 -12.03 -7.92 21.79
CA SER A 146 -12.30 -9.30 21.34
C SER A 146 -12.27 -9.38 19.82
N MET A 147 -12.31 -10.60 19.26
CA MET A 147 -12.34 -10.80 17.81
C MET A 147 -13.57 -10.18 17.14
N ASP A 148 -14.65 -9.96 17.88
CA ASP A 148 -15.87 -9.32 17.38
C ASP A 148 -15.64 -7.82 17.05
N CYS A 149 -14.55 -7.21 17.52
CA CYS A 149 -14.16 -5.85 17.16
C CYS A 149 -13.45 -5.75 15.79
N PHE A 150 -13.10 -6.89 15.18
CA PHE A 150 -12.32 -6.97 13.95
C PHE A 150 -13.06 -7.72 12.84
N LEU A 151 -14.39 -7.67 12.85
CA LEU A 151 -15.21 -8.29 11.81
C LEU A 151 -14.99 -7.58 10.46
N PRO A 152 -14.91 -8.33 9.35
CA PRO A 152 -14.83 -7.73 8.02
C PRO A 152 -16.12 -6.92 7.72
N PRO A 153 -16.07 -5.96 6.78
CA PRO A 153 -17.27 -5.31 6.28
C PRO A 153 -18.29 -6.37 5.85
N SER A 154 -19.58 -6.16 6.17
CA SER A 154 -20.64 -7.07 5.76
C SER A 154 -20.65 -7.20 4.24
N ASP A 155 -20.56 -8.43 3.73
CA ASP A 155 -20.71 -8.68 2.30
C ASP A 155 -22.08 -8.16 1.84
N HIS A 156 -22.10 -7.12 1.00
CA HIS A 156 -23.31 -6.73 0.31
C HIS A 156 -23.62 -7.83 -0.70
N GLU A 157 -24.68 -8.59 -0.46
CA GLU A 157 -25.22 -9.55 -1.43
C GLU A 157 -25.43 -8.84 -2.76
N LYS A 158 -24.77 -9.33 -3.81
CA LYS A 158 -25.03 -8.87 -5.18
C LYS A 158 -26.45 -9.34 -5.52
N GLU A 159 -27.39 -8.41 -5.61
CA GLU A 159 -28.71 -8.67 -6.21
C GLU A 159 -28.48 -9.40 -7.54
N HIS A 160 -28.99 -10.62 -7.60
CA HIS A 160 -28.89 -11.49 -8.76
C HIS A 160 -29.82 -10.94 -9.84
N ASP A 161 -29.23 -10.69 -11.02
CA ASP A 161 -29.92 -10.27 -12.24
C ASP A 161 -30.95 -11.35 -12.64
N GLY A 162 -32.21 -11.16 -12.26
CA GLY A 162 -33.33 -12.02 -12.62
C GLY A 162 -33.94 -11.61 -13.96
N ALA A 163 -33.32 -12.02 -15.06
CA ALA A 163 -33.92 -11.93 -16.38
C ALA A 163 -35.10 -12.91 -16.49
N GLU A 164 -36.34 -12.41 -16.41
CA GLU A 164 -37.53 -13.12 -16.90
C GLU A 164 -37.91 -12.57 -18.28
N GLN A 165 -37.33 -13.17 -19.32
CA GLN A 165 -37.93 -13.20 -20.66
C GLN A 165 -38.94 -14.34 -20.70
N THR A 166 -40.22 -14.05 -20.48
CA THR A 166 -41.31 -14.92 -20.94
C THR A 166 -41.78 -14.44 -22.30
N VAL A 167 -41.23 -15.03 -23.36
CA VAL A 167 -41.91 -15.11 -24.66
C VAL A 167 -42.81 -16.34 -24.59
N ALA A 168 -44.13 -16.12 -24.58
CA ALA A 168 -45.10 -17.15 -24.92
C ALA A 168 -45.98 -16.63 -26.05
N MET A 169 -45.89 -17.31 -27.19
CA MET A 169 -46.76 -17.14 -28.35
C MET A 169 -48.13 -17.74 -28.05
N SER A 170 -49.19 -16.97 -28.33
CA SER A 170 -50.44 -17.40 -28.96
C SER A 170 -51.29 -16.19 -29.27
#